data_AF-A0A101XQB3-F1
#
_entry.id   AF-A0A101XQB3-F1
#
_cell.length_a   1.000
_cell.length_b   1.000
_cell.length_c   1.000
_cell.angle_alpha   90.00
_cell.angle_beta   90.00
_cell.angle_gamma   90.00
#
_symmetry.space_group_name_H-M   'P 1'
#
loop_
_entity.id
_entity.type
_entity.pdbx_description
1 polymer ?
#
loop_
_entity_poly.entity_id
_entity_poly.type
_entity_poly.pdbx_seq_one_letter_code
_entity_poly.pdbx_strand_id
1 'polypeptide(L)'
;MKDSRDFKKTSHTARGESGKRSISPARLAAFEALRAIFGHGTYTHLALLEQWNKKDYRAQDAALTSELVRGVVKWQRLLDEMIRPFSRVRIEKMDIPVLCALRMGVYQLRMMDRIPDYAAISEAVELVRIHTFHAHKMVNAVLRAIQNAKDLPLPLSPEEVSHAPRDSLGLRLSYQDWMVREILVSLGDETGRAALAAMNERQQLTLRVNARNGSRDQVLNGLRDAMCKVSEVQGVPDAILVEEGVRDAIQAVIARGDASYQACPP
;
A
#
# COMPACT_ATOMS: atom_id res chain seq x y z
N MET A 1 -67.91 30.88 -29.97
CA MET A 1 -67.02 30.36 -31.03
C MET A 1 -65.58 30.44 -30.51
N LYS A 2 -64.91 29.28 -30.37
CA LYS A 2 -63.47 28.96 -30.60
C LYS A 2 -62.41 30.01 -30.18
N ASP A 3 -61.31 29.78 -29.47
CA ASP A 3 -60.43 28.62 -29.23
C ASP A 3 -59.52 28.98 -28.02
N SER A 4 -59.30 28.11 -27.03
CA SER A 4 -58.19 27.14 -26.88
C SER A 4 -56.82 27.72 -26.43
N ARG A 5 -56.47 27.41 -25.16
CA ARG A 5 -55.20 26.86 -24.64
C ARG A 5 -53.85 27.51 -25.02
N ASP A 6 -53.12 28.01 -24.01
CA ASP A 6 -51.91 27.39 -23.42
C ASP A 6 -50.98 28.41 -22.75
N PHE A 7 -50.95 28.43 -21.42
CA PHE A 7 -49.89 29.08 -20.64
C PHE A 7 -48.68 28.14 -20.56
N LYS A 8 -47.69 28.35 -21.45
CA LYS A 8 -46.37 27.72 -21.32
C LYS A 8 -45.64 28.30 -20.10
N LYS A 9 -45.62 27.54 -19.00
CA LYS A 9 -44.60 27.67 -17.95
C LYS A 9 -43.25 27.31 -18.55
N THR A 10 -42.36 28.29 -18.68
CA THR A 10 -40.95 28.07 -18.95
C THR A 10 -40.30 27.49 -17.70
N SER A 11 -40.17 26.17 -17.66
CA SER A 11 -39.35 25.47 -16.69
C SER A 11 -37.89 25.86 -16.90
N HIS A 12 -37.32 26.58 -15.93
CA HIS A 12 -35.87 26.63 -15.75
C HIS A 12 -35.39 25.21 -15.47
N THR A 13 -34.87 24.54 -16.48
CA THR A 13 -34.10 23.31 -16.34
C THR A 13 -32.78 23.69 -15.67
N ALA A 14 -32.73 23.50 -14.35
CA ALA A 14 -31.50 23.44 -13.59
C ALA A 14 -30.59 22.39 -14.26
N ARG A 15 -29.51 22.85 -14.88
CA ARG A 15 -28.39 21.99 -15.28
C ARG A 15 -27.91 21.30 -14.01
N GLY A 16 -28.14 19.98 -13.95
CA GLY A 16 -27.69 19.14 -12.86
C GLY A 16 -26.20 19.34 -12.64
N GLU A 17 -25.83 19.72 -11.42
CA GLU A 17 -24.47 19.63 -10.93
C GLU A 17 -24.03 18.17 -11.06
N SER A 18 -23.11 17.93 -11.99
CA SER A 18 -22.43 16.65 -12.12
C SER A 18 -21.80 16.29 -10.78
N GLY A 19 -22.30 15.23 -10.13
CA GLY A 19 -21.89 14.82 -8.79
C GLY A 19 -20.37 14.71 -8.66
N LYS A 20 -19.80 15.57 -7.80
CA LYS A 20 -18.40 15.43 -7.34
C LYS A 20 -18.27 14.05 -6.69
N ARG A 21 -17.57 13.12 -7.35
CA ARG A 21 -17.14 11.88 -6.70
C ARG A 21 -16.24 12.27 -5.52
N SER A 22 -16.65 11.93 -4.30
CA SER A 22 -15.83 12.12 -3.12
C SER A 22 -14.62 11.17 -3.19
N ILE A 23 -13.45 11.67 -2.82
CA ILE A 23 -12.24 10.87 -2.68
C ILE A 23 -12.49 9.81 -1.60
N SER A 24 -12.06 8.57 -1.84
CA SER A 24 -12.25 7.51 -0.83
C SER A 24 -11.49 7.88 0.46
N PRO A 25 -12.11 7.63 1.65
CA PRO A 25 -11.44 7.91 2.93
C PRO A 25 -10.08 7.24 3.05
N ALA A 26 -9.94 6.01 2.53
CA ALA A 26 -8.70 5.26 2.53
C ALA A 26 -7.58 5.93 1.71
N ARG A 27 -7.87 6.37 0.48
CA ARG A 27 -6.85 7.02 -0.36
C ARG A 27 -6.48 8.40 0.16
N LEU A 28 -7.43 9.15 0.72
CA LEU A 28 -7.13 10.41 1.39
C LEU A 28 -6.20 10.20 2.58
N ALA A 29 -6.47 9.19 3.42
CA ALA A 29 -5.63 8.85 4.57
C ALA A 29 -4.21 8.44 4.15
N ALA A 30 -4.10 7.57 3.13
CA ALA A 30 -2.83 7.12 2.60
C ALA A 30 -2.03 8.29 2.01
N PHE A 31 -2.70 9.20 1.31
CA PHE A 31 -2.09 10.38 0.74
C PHE A 31 -1.50 11.31 1.81
N GLU A 32 -2.25 11.59 2.88
CA GLU A 32 -1.75 12.41 3.99
C GLU A 32 -0.58 11.74 4.72
N ALA A 33 -0.64 10.43 4.94
CA ALA A 33 0.47 9.69 5.53
C ALA A 33 1.73 9.75 4.65
N LEU A 34 1.60 9.55 3.32
CA LEU A 34 2.73 9.61 2.40
C LEU A 34 3.33 11.02 2.29
N ARG A 35 2.51 12.07 2.40
CA ARG A 35 3.00 13.44 2.50
C ARG A 35 3.82 13.67 3.75
N ALA A 36 3.39 13.14 4.90
CA ALA A 36 4.17 13.22 6.13
C ALA A 36 5.51 12.48 5.99
N ILE A 37 5.50 11.28 5.39
CA ILE A 37 6.70 10.47 5.18
C ILE A 37 7.69 11.17 4.24
N PHE A 38 7.26 11.56 3.04
CA PHE A 38 8.15 12.12 2.02
C PHE A 38 8.43 13.61 2.17
N GLY A 39 7.55 14.36 2.83
CA GLY A 39 7.72 15.80 3.06
C GLY A 39 8.40 16.15 4.38
N HIS A 40 8.18 15.34 5.43
CA HIS A 40 8.67 15.63 6.79
C HIS A 40 9.58 14.54 7.38
N GLY A 41 9.80 13.42 6.66
CA GLY A 41 10.62 12.32 7.15
C GLY A 41 9.97 11.50 8.27
N THR A 42 8.64 11.58 8.43
CA THR A 42 7.92 10.82 9.45
C THR A 42 8.05 9.32 9.21
N TYR A 43 8.32 8.54 10.26
CA TYR A 43 8.35 7.08 10.15
C TYR A 43 6.98 6.53 9.74
N THR A 44 6.98 5.53 8.85
CA THR A 44 5.77 4.91 8.28
C THR A 44 4.74 4.48 9.33
N HIS A 45 5.19 3.87 10.42
CA HIS A 45 4.31 3.40 11.49
C HIS A 45 3.66 4.55 12.26
N LEU A 46 4.38 5.67 12.49
CA LEU A 46 3.83 6.86 13.13
C LEU A 46 2.85 7.58 12.21
N ALA A 47 3.17 7.71 10.92
CA ALA A 47 2.28 8.33 9.94
C ALA A 47 0.94 7.57 9.83
N LEU A 48 0.97 6.23 9.85
CA LEU A 48 -0.25 5.41 9.88
C LEU A 48 -1.02 5.54 11.19
N LEU A 49 -0.32 5.52 12.34
CA LEU A 49 -0.94 5.69 13.66
C LEU A 49 -1.66 7.04 13.78
N GLU A 50 -1.04 8.11 13.27
CA GLU A 50 -1.65 9.44 13.25
C GLU A 50 -2.96 9.44 12.44
N GLN A 51 -3.02 8.73 11.31
CA GLN A 51 -4.28 8.61 10.56
C GLN A 51 -5.33 7.88 11.39
N TRP A 52 -5.00 6.72 11.97
CA TRP A 52 -5.94 5.94 12.78
C TRP A 52 -6.48 6.69 13.99
N ASN A 53 -5.72 7.62 14.57
CA ASN A 53 -6.19 8.44 15.68
C ASN A 53 -7.14 9.58 15.26
N LYS A 54 -7.15 9.96 13.98
CA LYS A 54 -7.95 11.10 13.47
C LYS A 54 -9.36 10.71 13.06
N LYS A 55 -9.63 9.44 12.74
CA LYS A 55 -10.92 8.99 12.21
C LYS A 55 -11.24 7.56 12.61
N ASP A 56 -12.52 7.28 12.78
CA ASP A 56 -13.04 5.93 12.80
C ASP A 56 -13.06 5.35 11.37
N TYR A 57 -12.04 4.55 11.06
CA TYR A 57 -11.99 3.83 9.78
C TYR A 57 -12.76 2.51 9.86
N ARG A 58 -13.50 2.22 8.79
CA ARG A 58 -13.93 0.85 8.53
C ARG A 58 -12.69 -0.03 8.33
N ALA A 59 -12.77 -1.30 8.74
CA ALA A 59 -11.64 -2.23 8.63
C ALA A 59 -11.07 -2.31 7.20
N GLN A 60 -11.94 -2.27 6.18
CA GLN A 60 -11.54 -2.26 4.77
C GLN A 60 -10.74 -1.00 4.38
N ASP A 61 -11.15 0.17 4.87
CA ASP A 61 -10.44 1.43 4.58
C ASP A 61 -9.08 1.45 5.27
N ALA A 62 -8.98 0.94 6.50
CA ALA A 62 -7.71 0.82 7.23
C ALA A 62 -6.74 -0.14 6.52
N ALA A 63 -7.25 -1.26 6.01
CA ALA A 63 -6.46 -2.22 5.25
C ALA A 63 -5.93 -1.60 3.95
N LEU A 64 -6.79 -0.96 3.16
CA LEU A 64 -6.39 -0.28 1.92
C LEU A 64 -5.40 0.87 2.19
N THR A 65 -5.63 1.66 3.24
CA THR A 65 -4.69 2.73 3.64
C THR A 65 -3.30 2.17 3.91
N SER A 66 -3.23 1.11 4.73
CA SER A 66 -1.97 0.48 5.11
C SER A 66 -1.24 -0.11 3.91
N GLU A 67 -1.98 -0.77 3.01
CA GLU A 67 -1.46 -1.35 1.78
C GLU A 67 -0.85 -0.28 0.88
N LEU A 68 -1.58 0.81 0.63
CA LEU A 68 -1.10 1.91 -0.21
C LEU A 68 0.17 2.57 0.37
N VAL A 69 0.17 2.87 1.67
CA VAL A 69 1.31 3.54 2.31
C VAL A 69 2.54 2.64 2.29
N ARG A 70 2.41 1.38 2.72
CA ARG A 70 3.53 0.44 2.78
C ARG A 70 4.03 0.09 1.38
N GLY A 71 3.11 -0.15 0.44
CA GLY A 71 3.42 -0.43 -0.95
C GLY A 71 4.19 0.70 -1.62
N VAL A 72 3.72 1.94 -1.50
CA VAL A 72 4.40 3.10 -2.07
C VAL A 72 5.77 3.35 -1.47
N VAL A 73 5.93 3.21 -0.14
CA VAL A 73 7.24 3.38 0.51
C VAL A 73 8.21 2.29 0.07
N LYS A 74 7.75 1.02 0.08
CA LYS A 74 8.56 -0.13 -0.31
C LYS A 74 9.04 -0.04 -1.76
N TRP A 75 8.12 0.27 -2.67
CA TRP A 75 8.37 0.29 -4.11
C TRP A 75 8.79 1.66 -4.65
N GLN A 76 9.14 2.61 -3.78
CA GLN A 76 9.39 4.00 -4.17
C GLN A 76 10.36 4.13 -5.35
N ARG A 77 11.50 3.42 -5.33
CA ARG A 77 12.51 3.49 -6.39
C ARG A 77 11.93 3.02 -7.72
N LEU A 78 11.23 1.89 -7.71
CA LEU A 78 10.62 1.32 -8.92
C LEU A 78 9.50 2.23 -9.46
N LEU A 79 8.65 2.76 -8.58
CA LEU A 79 7.57 3.68 -8.95
C LEU A 79 8.13 4.97 -9.57
N ASP A 80 9.20 5.51 -9.00
CA ASP A 80 9.88 6.68 -9.55
C ASP A 80 10.41 6.40 -10.96
N GLU A 81 11.08 5.27 -11.18
CA GLU A 81 11.55 4.89 -12.52
C GLU A 81 10.40 4.66 -13.52
N MET A 82 9.25 4.16 -13.08
CA MET A 82 8.06 4.08 -13.93
C MET A 82 7.49 5.47 -14.32
N ILE A 83 7.67 6.48 -13.47
CA ILE A 83 7.14 7.84 -13.69
C ILE A 83 8.06 8.66 -14.62
N ARG A 84 9.39 8.53 -14.46
CA ARG A 84 10.39 9.37 -15.15
C ARG A 84 10.16 9.52 -16.66
N PRO A 85 9.89 8.45 -17.44
CA PRO A 85 9.75 8.56 -18.89
C PRO A 85 8.57 9.42 -19.36
N PHE A 86 7.56 9.62 -18.50
CA PHE A 86 6.31 10.27 -18.88
C PHE A 86 6.17 11.69 -18.32
N SER A 87 7.15 12.16 -17.55
CA SER A 87 7.13 13.50 -16.97
C SER A 87 8.26 14.38 -17.51
N ARG A 88 7.91 15.61 -17.90
CA ARG A 88 8.90 16.66 -18.21
C ARG A 88 9.53 17.25 -16.96
N VAL A 89 8.81 17.24 -15.84
CA VAL A 89 9.31 17.70 -14.54
C VAL A 89 10.09 16.55 -13.93
N ARG A 90 11.35 16.79 -13.56
CA ARG A 90 12.16 15.81 -12.81
C ARG A 90 11.51 15.50 -11.48
N ILE A 91 11.52 14.23 -11.06
CA ILE A 91 10.88 13.75 -9.83
C ILE A 91 11.34 14.56 -8.61
N GLU A 92 12.63 14.88 -8.52
CA GLU A 92 13.24 15.62 -7.42
C GLU A 92 12.81 17.09 -7.37
N LYS A 93 12.13 17.57 -8.41
CA LYS A 93 11.60 18.94 -8.55
C LYS A 93 10.07 18.98 -8.50
N MET A 94 9.40 17.83 -8.37
CA MET A 94 7.95 17.80 -8.21
C MET A 94 7.55 18.20 -6.79
N ASP A 95 6.43 18.92 -6.66
CA ASP A 95 5.82 19.16 -5.37
C ASP A 95 5.43 17.83 -4.71
N ILE A 96 5.70 17.70 -3.40
CA ILE A 96 5.44 16.46 -2.65
C ILE A 96 4.00 15.94 -2.82
N PRO A 97 2.93 16.77 -2.77
CA PRO A 97 1.56 16.30 -3.02
C PRO A 97 1.38 15.68 -4.41
N VAL A 98 2.04 16.24 -5.44
CA VAL A 98 1.95 15.74 -6.81
C VAL A 98 2.66 14.39 -6.94
N LEU A 99 3.87 14.29 -6.37
CA LEU A 99 4.65 13.06 -6.41
C LEU A 99 3.98 11.93 -5.61
N CYS A 100 3.38 12.24 -4.45
CA CYS A 100 2.62 11.26 -3.68
C CYS A 100 1.44 10.71 -4.50
N ALA A 101 0.66 11.57 -5.15
CA ALA A 101 -0.48 11.14 -5.97
C ALA A 101 -0.04 10.30 -7.17
N LEU A 102 1.07 10.66 -7.83
CA LEU A 102 1.64 9.89 -8.92
C LEU A 102 2.08 8.50 -8.45
N ARG A 103 2.90 8.42 -7.39
CA ARG A 103 3.36 7.14 -6.84
C ARG A 103 2.20 6.24 -6.42
N MET A 104 1.20 6.80 -5.72
CA MET A 104 -0.02 6.06 -5.38
C MET A 104 -0.80 5.59 -6.60
N GLY A 105 -0.95 6.43 -7.62
CA GLY A 105 -1.66 6.08 -8.85
C GLY A 105 -0.95 4.95 -9.60
N VAL A 106 0.38 5.05 -9.76
CA VAL A 106 1.19 4.03 -10.43
C VAL A 106 1.18 2.71 -9.65
N TYR A 107 1.31 2.76 -8.31
CA TYR A 107 1.22 1.57 -7.48
C TYR A 107 -0.11 0.82 -7.69
N GLN A 108 -1.22 1.55 -7.68
CA GLN A 108 -2.53 0.95 -7.91
C GLN A 108 -2.66 0.36 -9.31
N LEU A 109 -2.19 1.07 -10.35
CA LEU A 109 -2.28 0.62 -11.74
C LEU A 109 -1.42 -0.62 -12.04
N ARG A 110 -0.27 -0.76 -11.36
CA ARG A 110 0.74 -1.77 -11.71
C ARG A 110 0.90 -2.89 -10.71
N MET A 111 0.38 -2.73 -9.50
CA MET A 111 0.60 -3.68 -8.40
C MET A 111 -0.69 -4.03 -7.64
N MET A 112 -1.85 -3.47 -8.02
CA MET A 112 -3.13 -3.76 -7.35
C MET A 112 -4.23 -4.18 -8.33
N ASP A 113 -4.29 -5.47 -8.66
CA ASP A 113 -5.21 -6.04 -9.66
C ASP A 113 -6.70 -5.80 -9.37
N ARG A 114 -7.06 -5.59 -8.11
CA ARG A 114 -8.47 -5.40 -7.68
C ARG A 114 -8.98 -3.98 -7.86
N ILE A 115 -8.11 -3.02 -8.21
CA ILE A 115 -8.49 -1.60 -8.33
C ILE A 115 -8.67 -1.26 -9.80
N PRO A 116 -9.88 -0.85 -10.24
CA PRO A 116 -10.07 -0.41 -11.61
C PRO A 116 -9.21 0.81 -11.96
N ASP A 117 -8.54 0.77 -13.12
CA ASP A 117 -7.63 1.85 -13.55
C ASP A 117 -8.26 3.23 -13.51
N TYR A 118 -9.51 3.36 -13.97
CA TYR A 118 -10.22 4.64 -13.97
C TYR A 118 -10.38 5.21 -12.56
N ALA A 119 -10.54 4.35 -11.54
CA ALA A 119 -10.68 4.76 -10.16
C ALA A 119 -9.33 5.22 -9.60
N ALA A 120 -8.25 4.48 -9.86
CA ALA A 120 -6.90 4.86 -9.48
C ALA A 120 -6.51 6.24 -10.05
N ILE A 121 -6.77 6.46 -11.34
CA ILE A 121 -6.46 7.72 -12.04
C ILE A 121 -7.34 8.86 -11.52
N SER A 122 -8.67 8.65 -11.49
CA SER A 122 -9.62 9.68 -11.05
C SER A 122 -9.33 10.16 -9.64
N GLU A 123 -9.07 9.24 -8.70
CA GLU A 123 -8.79 9.63 -7.32
C GLU A 123 -7.42 10.30 -7.15
N ALA A 124 -6.38 9.86 -7.88
CA ALA A 124 -5.09 10.56 -7.87
C ALA A 124 -5.22 12.01 -8.37
N VAL A 125 -6.04 12.24 -9.40
CA VAL A 125 -6.31 13.59 -9.93
C VAL A 125 -7.03 14.44 -8.89
N GLU A 126 -8.08 13.92 -8.27
CA GLU A 126 -8.85 14.66 -7.26
C GLU A 126 -8.02 14.94 -6.00
N LEU A 127 -7.15 14.02 -5.56
CA LEU A 127 -6.19 14.25 -4.46
C LEU A 127 -5.26 15.43 -4.74
N VAL A 128 -4.82 15.62 -5.99
CA VAL A 128 -4.01 16.79 -6.36
C VAL A 128 -4.85 18.05 -6.46
N ARG A 129 -6.10 17.99 -6.95
CA ARG A 129 -6.96 19.18 -7.08
C ARG A 129 -7.24 19.86 -5.76
N ILE A 130 -7.39 19.11 -4.68
CA ILE A 130 -7.63 19.68 -3.35
C ILE A 130 -6.37 20.34 -2.74
N HIS A 131 -5.18 20.07 -3.29
CA HIS A 131 -3.90 20.58 -2.78
C HIS A 131 -3.22 21.59 -3.71
N THR A 132 -3.45 21.49 -5.03
CA THR A 132 -2.80 22.32 -6.04
C THR A 132 -3.77 22.60 -7.19
N PHE A 133 -3.76 23.83 -7.69
CA PHE A 133 -4.59 24.23 -8.81
C PHE A 133 -4.03 23.81 -10.18
N HIS A 134 -2.74 23.54 -10.30
CA HIS A 134 -2.05 23.51 -11.61
C HIS A 134 -1.61 22.11 -12.06
N ALA A 135 -1.36 21.17 -11.14
CA ALA A 135 -0.71 19.89 -11.48
C ALA A 135 -1.68 18.73 -11.79
N HIS A 136 -2.97 18.86 -11.48
CA HIS A 136 -3.94 17.77 -11.64
C HIS A 136 -4.06 17.26 -13.10
N LYS A 137 -3.93 18.16 -14.09
CA LYS A 137 -3.90 17.77 -15.52
C LYS A 137 -2.65 16.97 -15.89
N MET A 138 -1.50 17.36 -15.34
CA MET A 138 -0.24 16.65 -15.53
C MET A 138 -0.33 15.24 -14.96
N VAL A 139 -0.85 15.09 -13.73
CA VAL A 139 -1.05 13.79 -13.07
C VAL A 139 -1.91 12.88 -13.92
N ASN A 140 -3.06 13.39 -14.41
CA ASN A 140 -3.92 12.62 -15.30
C ASN A 140 -3.19 12.16 -16.57
N ALA A 141 -2.45 13.07 -17.23
CA ALA A 141 -1.73 12.76 -18.45
C ALA A 141 -0.64 11.69 -18.23
N VAL A 142 0.15 11.83 -17.16
CA VAL A 142 1.21 10.88 -16.78
C VAL A 142 0.61 9.51 -16.49
N LEU A 143 -0.43 9.42 -15.64
CA LEU A 143 -1.02 8.14 -15.29
C LEU A 143 -1.71 7.46 -16.48
N ARG A 144 -2.31 8.23 -17.40
CA ARG A 144 -2.86 7.69 -18.66
C ARG A 144 -1.78 7.19 -19.61
N ALA A 145 -0.65 7.88 -19.69
CA ALA A 145 0.49 7.41 -20.47
C ALA A 145 1.06 6.11 -19.89
N ILE A 146 1.22 6.06 -18.56
CA ILE A 146 1.65 4.87 -17.84
C ILE A 146 0.65 3.73 -18.05
N GLN A 147 -0.66 3.95 -17.93
CA GLN A 147 -1.69 2.93 -18.14
C GLN A 147 -1.50 2.18 -19.49
N ASN A 148 -1.15 2.91 -20.55
CA ASN A 148 -1.01 2.35 -21.90
C ASN A 148 0.39 1.80 -22.20
N ALA A 149 1.38 2.01 -21.34
CA ALA A 149 2.74 1.54 -21.54
C ALA A 149 2.83 0.02 -21.37
N LYS A 150 3.59 -0.66 -22.24
CA LYS A 150 3.80 -2.11 -22.16
C LYS A 150 5.14 -2.48 -21.54
N ASP A 151 6.17 -1.69 -21.80
CA ASP A 151 7.57 -2.02 -21.47
C ASP A 151 8.06 -1.29 -20.21
N LEU A 152 7.26 -1.27 -19.14
CA LEU A 152 7.70 -0.73 -17.86
C LEU A 152 8.35 -1.83 -17.00
N PRO A 153 9.40 -1.50 -16.23
CA PRO A 153 9.95 -2.45 -15.29
C PRO A 153 8.88 -2.81 -14.25
N LEU A 154 8.63 -4.10 -14.00
CA LEU A 154 7.66 -4.56 -13.00
C LEU A 154 8.37 -5.08 -11.74
N PRO A 155 7.70 -5.28 -10.59
CA PRO A 155 8.28 -6.01 -9.47
C PRO A 155 8.66 -7.44 -9.87
N LEU A 156 9.78 -7.99 -9.39
CA LEU A 156 10.10 -9.41 -9.58
C LEU A 156 9.23 -10.27 -8.66
N SER A 157 8.69 -11.38 -9.17
CA SER A 157 8.15 -12.45 -8.31
C SER A 157 9.31 -13.20 -7.62
N PRO A 158 9.08 -13.87 -6.47
CA PRO A 158 10.13 -14.64 -5.78
C PRO A 158 10.85 -15.65 -6.70
N GLU A 159 10.10 -16.29 -7.60
CA GLU A 159 10.62 -17.27 -8.57
C GLU A 159 11.51 -16.61 -9.65
N GLU A 160 11.18 -15.38 -10.06
CA GLU A 160 11.95 -14.63 -11.05
C GLU A 160 13.27 -14.11 -10.48
N VAL A 161 13.35 -13.85 -9.17
CA VAL A 161 14.54 -13.28 -8.53
C VAL A 161 15.78 -14.16 -8.73
N SER A 162 15.62 -15.48 -8.69
CA SER A 162 16.72 -16.44 -8.86
C SER A 162 17.40 -16.32 -10.23
N HIS A 163 16.65 -15.96 -11.27
CA HIS A 163 17.12 -15.92 -12.65
C HIS A 163 17.35 -14.51 -13.19
N ALA A 164 16.94 -13.48 -12.45
CA ALA A 164 17.03 -12.09 -12.91
C ALA A 164 18.50 -11.63 -13.08
N PRO A 165 18.80 -10.80 -14.10
CA PRO A 165 20.10 -10.15 -14.22
C PRO A 165 20.45 -9.38 -12.94
N ARG A 166 21.68 -9.53 -12.42
CA ARG A 166 22.12 -8.91 -11.15
C ARG A 166 21.87 -7.40 -11.12
N ASP A 167 22.17 -6.71 -12.22
CA ASP A 167 22.02 -5.26 -12.34
C ASP A 167 20.54 -4.81 -12.33
N SER A 168 19.60 -5.73 -12.57
CA SER A 168 18.16 -5.43 -12.50
C SER A 168 17.59 -5.56 -11.09
N LEU A 169 18.27 -6.29 -10.19
CA LEU A 169 17.75 -6.63 -8.86
C LEU A 169 17.45 -5.38 -8.03
N GLY A 170 18.37 -4.42 -7.97
CA GLY A 170 18.20 -3.20 -7.19
C GLY A 170 16.94 -2.44 -7.59
N LEU A 171 16.73 -2.23 -8.89
CA LEU A 171 15.54 -1.55 -9.38
C LEU A 171 14.27 -2.39 -9.17
N ARG A 172 14.27 -3.64 -9.64
CA ARG A 172 13.05 -4.48 -9.66
C ARG A 172 12.64 -5.03 -8.29
N LEU A 173 13.51 -4.94 -7.29
CA LEU A 173 13.22 -5.18 -5.87
C LEU A 173 13.18 -3.87 -5.06
N SER A 174 13.34 -2.71 -5.70
CA SER A 174 13.32 -1.39 -5.06
C SER A 174 14.29 -1.22 -3.88
N TYR A 175 15.43 -1.91 -3.93
CA TYR A 175 16.56 -1.70 -3.03
C TYR A 175 17.55 -0.69 -3.61
N GLN A 176 18.49 -0.19 -2.81
CA GLN A 176 19.64 0.54 -3.35
C GLN A 176 20.68 -0.46 -3.91
N ASP A 177 21.38 -0.10 -4.98
CA ASP A 177 22.30 -1.04 -5.66
C ASP A 177 23.45 -1.49 -4.75
N TRP A 178 23.91 -0.62 -3.86
CA TRP A 178 24.93 -0.99 -2.86
C TRP A 178 24.40 -2.07 -1.90
N MET A 179 23.14 -2.00 -1.46
CA MET A 179 22.56 -2.97 -0.53
C MET A 179 22.45 -4.36 -1.17
N VAL A 180 22.01 -4.41 -2.43
CA VAL A 180 21.98 -5.66 -3.20
C VAL A 180 23.38 -6.25 -3.30
N ARG A 181 24.37 -5.43 -3.65
CA ARG A 181 25.77 -5.86 -3.76
C ARG A 181 26.29 -6.44 -2.44
N GLU A 182 26.09 -5.74 -1.33
CA GLU A 182 26.55 -6.18 -0.01
C GLU A 182 25.90 -7.50 0.41
N ILE A 183 24.59 -7.67 0.16
CA ILE A 183 23.87 -8.91 0.49
C ILE A 183 24.39 -10.08 -0.36
N LEU A 184 24.59 -9.89 -1.66
CA LEU A 184 25.11 -10.94 -2.54
C LEU A 184 26.56 -11.32 -2.21
N VAL A 185 27.38 -10.34 -1.78
CA VAL A 185 28.76 -10.59 -1.33
C VAL A 185 28.78 -11.35 0.00
N SER A 186 27.90 -10.97 0.94
CA SER A 186 27.91 -11.53 2.30
C SER A 186 27.29 -12.92 2.39
N LEU A 187 26.22 -13.18 1.63
CA LEU A 187 25.46 -14.43 1.70
C LEU A 187 25.72 -15.37 0.51
N GLY A 188 26.43 -14.92 -0.52
CA GLY A 188 26.52 -15.62 -1.81
C GLY A 188 25.32 -15.34 -2.71
N ASP A 189 25.41 -15.73 -3.98
CA ASP A 189 24.41 -15.33 -4.99
C ASP A 189 23.02 -15.94 -4.75
N GLU A 190 22.95 -17.26 -4.53
CA GLU A 190 21.69 -17.98 -4.35
C GLU A 190 20.98 -17.55 -3.06
N THR A 191 21.66 -17.64 -1.91
CA THR A 191 21.11 -17.24 -0.61
C THR A 191 20.83 -15.74 -0.54
N GLY A 192 21.69 -14.90 -1.12
CA GLY A 192 21.48 -13.46 -1.17
C GLY A 192 20.25 -13.07 -1.99
N ARG A 193 20.02 -13.71 -3.14
CA ARG A 193 18.79 -13.54 -3.94
C ARG A 193 17.55 -13.97 -3.16
N ALA A 194 17.60 -15.13 -2.50
CA ALA A 194 16.49 -15.60 -1.67
C ALA A 194 16.18 -14.64 -0.52
N ALA A 195 17.21 -14.11 0.15
CA ALA A 195 17.05 -13.13 1.22
C ALA A 195 16.43 -11.83 0.72
N LEU A 196 16.90 -11.30 -0.42
CA LEU A 196 16.32 -10.11 -1.06
C LEU A 196 14.85 -10.30 -1.45
N ALA A 197 14.48 -11.48 -1.95
CA ALA A 197 13.10 -11.82 -2.25
C ALA A 197 12.24 -11.85 -0.98
N ALA A 198 12.68 -12.59 0.04
CA ALA A 198 11.97 -12.76 1.31
C ALA A 198 11.77 -11.43 2.06
N MET A 199 12.76 -10.54 2.05
CA MET A 199 12.66 -9.20 2.64
C MET A 199 11.60 -8.32 1.96
N ASN A 200 11.23 -8.64 0.72
CA ASN A 200 10.16 -8.03 -0.04
C ASN A 200 8.86 -8.83 -0.01
N GLU A 201 8.75 -9.88 0.80
CA GLU A 201 7.47 -10.54 1.01
C GLU A 201 6.66 -9.84 2.10
N ARG A 202 5.38 -10.20 2.20
CA ARG A 202 4.53 -9.69 3.28
C ARG A 202 5.03 -10.29 4.59
N GLN A 203 5.47 -9.44 5.51
CA GLN A 203 5.84 -9.89 6.86
C GLN A 203 4.67 -10.63 7.50
N GLN A 204 4.95 -11.86 7.90
CA GLN A 204 3.97 -12.68 8.60
C GLN A 204 3.91 -12.25 10.07
N LEU A 205 2.69 -12.24 10.61
CA LEU A 205 2.48 -11.91 12.02
C LEU A 205 2.90 -13.10 12.86
N THR A 206 3.86 -12.91 13.76
CA THR A 206 4.26 -13.95 14.72
C THR A 206 4.01 -13.48 16.15
N LEU A 207 3.59 -14.40 16.99
CA LEU A 207 3.39 -14.21 18.42
C LEU A 207 4.41 -15.06 19.18
N ARG A 208 5.03 -14.48 20.22
CA ARG A 208 5.78 -15.26 21.22
C ARG A 208 4.88 -15.52 22.42
N VAL A 209 4.66 -16.79 22.73
CA VAL A 209 3.91 -17.25 23.89
C VAL A 209 4.69 -16.95 25.17
N ASN A 210 3.96 -16.55 26.20
CA ASN A 210 4.52 -16.37 27.53
C ASN A 210 4.42 -17.69 28.31
N ALA A 211 5.53 -18.44 28.36
CA ALA A 211 5.60 -19.72 29.04
C ALA A 211 5.24 -19.69 30.54
N ARG A 212 5.17 -18.50 31.16
CA ARG A 212 4.71 -18.35 32.55
C ARG A 212 3.18 -18.40 32.70
N ASN A 213 2.43 -18.09 31.64
CA ASN A 213 0.98 -17.96 31.67
C ASN A 213 0.26 -19.14 31.01
N GLY A 214 0.93 -19.87 30.12
CA GLY A 214 0.35 -21.03 29.44
C GLY A 214 1.33 -21.71 28.50
N SER A 215 0.95 -22.88 27.98
CA SER A 215 1.71 -23.57 26.94
C SER A 215 1.38 -23.01 25.56
N ARG A 216 2.29 -23.21 24.58
CA ARG A 216 2.02 -22.87 23.18
C ARG A 216 0.73 -23.52 22.69
N ASP A 217 0.53 -24.80 22.98
CA ASP A 217 -0.62 -25.56 22.49
C ASP A 217 -1.94 -24.99 23.01
N GLN A 218 -1.97 -24.48 24.25
CA GLN A 218 -3.15 -23.80 24.81
C GLN A 218 -3.47 -22.52 24.05
N VAL A 219 -2.48 -21.66 23.83
CA VAL A 219 -2.66 -20.39 23.09
C VAL A 219 -3.05 -20.67 21.63
N LEU A 220 -2.40 -21.64 21.02
CA LEU A 220 -2.60 -22.02 19.63
C LEU A 220 -4.00 -22.61 19.42
N ASN A 221 -4.47 -23.50 20.30
CA ASN A 221 -5.83 -24.03 20.25
C ASN A 221 -6.88 -22.93 20.50
N GLY A 222 -6.66 -22.05 21.49
CA GLY A 222 -7.57 -20.93 21.75
C GLY A 222 -7.70 -19.97 20.56
N LEU A 223 -6.62 -19.76 19.81
CA LEU A 223 -6.66 -18.98 18.56
C LEU A 223 -7.40 -19.72 17.44
N ARG A 224 -7.22 -21.04 17.30
CA ARG A 224 -7.96 -21.87 16.34
C ARG A 224 -9.46 -21.89 16.62
N ASP A 225 -9.85 -22.02 17.89
CA ASP A 225 -11.25 -21.97 18.33
C ASP A 225 -11.88 -20.60 18.02
N ALA A 226 -11.07 -19.54 18.05
CA ALA A 226 -11.45 -18.20 17.62
C ALA A 226 -11.35 -17.97 16.10
N MET A 227 -11.33 -19.05 15.29
CA MET A 227 -11.28 -19.02 13.83
C MET A 227 -10.02 -18.36 13.24
N CYS A 228 -8.91 -18.30 13.99
CA CYS A 228 -7.62 -17.90 13.44
C CYS A 228 -6.93 -19.09 12.78
N LYS A 229 -6.30 -18.85 11.62
CA LYS A 229 -5.41 -19.82 10.97
C LYS A 229 -3.99 -19.60 11.51
N VAL A 230 -3.57 -20.49 12.40
CA VAL A 230 -2.28 -20.41 13.10
C VAL A 230 -1.51 -21.73 13.03
N SER A 231 -0.19 -21.61 12.93
CA SER A 231 0.75 -22.71 12.82
C SER A 231 1.94 -22.52 13.75
N GLU A 232 2.64 -23.62 14.04
CA GLU A 232 3.87 -23.58 14.82
C GLU A 232 5.03 -23.14 13.93
N VAL A 233 6.01 -22.45 14.50
CA VAL A 233 7.27 -22.17 13.80
C VAL A 233 8.27 -23.27 14.12
N GLN A 234 8.74 -23.98 13.09
CA GLN A 234 9.73 -25.03 13.24
C GLN A 234 11.03 -24.46 13.84
N GLY A 235 11.56 -25.11 14.87
CA GLY A 235 12.80 -24.69 15.54
C GLY A 235 12.65 -23.56 16.55
N VAL A 236 11.45 -22.97 16.71
CA VAL A 236 11.20 -21.88 17.68
C VAL A 236 10.01 -22.26 18.58
N PRO A 237 10.25 -22.94 19.73
CA PRO A 237 9.21 -23.56 20.54
C PRO A 237 8.11 -22.61 21.03
N ASP A 238 8.44 -21.35 21.32
CA ASP A 238 7.49 -20.37 21.86
C ASP A 238 6.80 -19.53 20.77
N ALA A 239 7.07 -19.77 19.49
CA ALA A 239 6.54 -18.97 18.40
C ALA A 239 5.29 -19.59 17.76
N ILE A 240 4.29 -18.74 17.53
CA ILE A 240 3.07 -19.05 16.78
C ILE A 240 3.01 -18.12 15.57
N LEU A 241 2.99 -18.72 14.39
CA LEU A 241 2.76 -18.04 13.13
C LEU A 241 1.26 -17.81 12.93
N VAL A 242 0.87 -16.58 12.60
CA VAL A 242 -0.50 -16.20 12.29
C VAL A 242 -0.62 -15.97 10.79
N GLU A 243 -1.24 -16.94 10.10
CA GLU A 243 -1.51 -16.88 8.66
C GLU A 243 -2.74 -16.02 8.38
N GLU A 244 -3.81 -16.24 9.15
CA GLU A 244 -5.03 -15.44 9.13
C GLU A 244 -5.53 -15.23 10.56
N GLY A 245 -5.81 -13.98 10.92
CA GLY A 245 -6.08 -13.59 12.30
C GLY A 245 -7.38 -12.83 12.48
N VAL A 246 -8.15 -13.19 13.51
CA VAL A 246 -9.23 -12.35 14.03
C VAL A 246 -8.62 -11.36 15.02
N ARG A 247 -8.70 -10.06 14.70
CA ARG A 247 -8.04 -8.99 15.47
C ARG A 247 -8.36 -9.05 16.96
N ASP A 248 -9.64 -9.18 17.30
CA ASP A 248 -10.09 -9.11 18.69
C ASP A 248 -9.61 -10.33 19.49
N ALA A 249 -9.55 -11.50 18.86
CA ALA A 249 -9.02 -12.71 19.47
C ALA A 249 -7.52 -12.57 19.79
N ILE A 250 -6.74 -12.07 18.83
CA ILE A 250 -5.31 -11.82 19.04
C ILE A 250 -5.11 -10.77 20.12
N GLN A 251 -5.85 -9.65 20.07
CA GLN A 251 -5.77 -8.62 21.10
C GLN A 251 -6.12 -9.12 22.50
N ALA A 252 -7.10 -10.03 22.62
CA ALA A 252 -7.45 -10.63 23.90
C ALA A 252 -6.31 -11.49 24.47
N VAL A 253 -5.64 -12.30 23.63
CA VAL A 253 -4.45 -13.09 24.03
C VAL A 253 -3.33 -12.16 24.51
N ILE A 254 -3.07 -11.07 23.78
CA ILE A 254 -2.06 -10.07 24.16
C ILE A 254 -2.44 -9.37 25.48
N ALA A 255 -3.70 -8.96 25.63
CA ALA A 255 -4.19 -8.25 26.81
C ALA A 255 -4.13 -9.09 28.09
N ARG A 256 -4.30 -10.40 27.98
CA ARG A 256 -4.11 -11.35 29.10
C ARG A 256 -2.64 -11.62 29.42
N GLY A 257 -1.72 -11.19 28.55
CA GLY A 257 -0.29 -11.46 28.69
C GLY A 257 0.11 -12.89 28.34
N ASP A 258 -0.77 -13.63 27.66
CA ASP A 258 -0.54 -15.02 27.23
C ASP A 258 0.47 -15.08 26.07
N ALA A 259 0.55 -14.02 25.27
CA ALA A 259 1.54 -13.86 24.22
C ALA A 259 1.93 -12.38 24.02
N SER A 260 2.96 -12.15 23.22
CA SER A 260 3.42 -10.83 22.79
C SER A 260 3.72 -10.82 21.28
N TYR A 261 3.53 -9.69 20.62
CA TYR A 261 3.97 -9.53 19.23
C TYR A 261 5.49 -9.56 19.17
N GLN A 262 6.06 -10.50 18.42
CA GLN A 262 7.51 -10.59 18.25
C GLN A 262 7.83 -11.14 16.87
N ALA A 263 8.75 -10.49 16.16
CA ALA A 263 9.24 -10.99 14.89
C ALA A 263 9.99 -12.30 15.11
N CYS A 264 9.71 -13.28 14.25
CA CYS A 264 10.51 -14.49 14.14
C CYS A 264 11.50 -14.29 12.98
N PRO A 265 12.77 -14.69 13.13
CA PRO A 265 13.65 -14.78 11.98
C PRO A 265 13.06 -15.77 10.95
N PRO A 266 13.21 -15.49 9.64
CA PRO A 266 12.82 -16.42 8.59
C PRO A 266 13.64 -17.71 8.63
#